data_AF-A0A081XXV1-F1
#
_entry.id   AF-A0A081XXV1-F1
#
_cell.length_a   1.000
_cell.length_b   1.000
_cell.length_c   1.000
_cell.angle_alpha   90.00
_cell.angle_beta   90.00
_cell.angle_gamma   90.00
#
_symmetry.space_group_name_H-M   'P 1'
#
loop_
_entity.id
_entity.type
_entity.pdbx_description
1 polymer ?
#
loop_
_entity_poly.entity_id
_entity_poly.type
_entity_poly.pdbx_seq_one_letter_code
_entity_poly.pdbx_strand_id
1 'polypeptide(L)'
;MGVPVTVGVVALDPVLEAGTRTTLLACPDLTVCEPGDARVAVLTVDRPGPAELDMVRATRALRHSPAVVLVAGSLASGDVLHALAAGARGLLPRRDADAARLGHAVLAASRDDCTLPPHLLEQLLDRPADARHAAGGWSDGMLSDRERSVLRLLADGHETAEIAQRLAYSPRTVTTVVRDITQRFRLRNRAHAVAYALRAGLL
;
A
#
# COMPACT_ATOMS: atom_id res chain seq x y z
N MET A 1 11.27 -16.53 -22.92
CA MET A 1 11.34 -16.87 -21.48
C MET A 1 11.98 -15.69 -20.78
N GLY A 2 11.27 -15.05 -19.84
CA GLY A 2 11.74 -13.84 -19.18
C GLY A 2 12.88 -14.13 -18.21
N VAL A 3 13.66 -13.10 -17.85
CA VAL A 3 14.67 -13.21 -16.80
C VAL A 3 13.95 -13.52 -15.47
N PRO A 4 14.37 -14.55 -14.73
CA PRO A 4 13.74 -14.89 -13.46
C PRO A 4 13.89 -13.73 -12.45
N VAL A 5 12.87 -13.53 -11.63
CA VAL A 5 12.82 -12.42 -10.68
C VAL A 5 13.68 -12.76 -9.46
N THR A 6 14.59 -11.87 -9.09
CA THR A 6 15.40 -12.04 -7.87
C THR A 6 14.58 -11.73 -6.63
N VAL A 7 14.58 -12.67 -5.69
CA VAL A 7 13.82 -12.59 -4.44
C VAL A 7 14.71 -12.83 -3.23
N GLY A 8 14.61 -11.96 -2.25
CA GLY A 8 15.29 -12.08 -0.95
C GLY A 8 14.31 -12.47 0.14
N VAL A 9 14.76 -13.25 1.12
CA VAL A 9 13.94 -13.62 2.28
C VAL A 9 14.46 -12.90 3.51
N VAL A 10 13.55 -12.27 4.26
CA VAL A 10 13.83 -11.65 5.55
C VAL A 10 12.83 -12.22 6.54
N ALA A 11 13.30 -12.95 7.55
CA ALA A 11 12.44 -13.51 8.58
C ALA A 11 12.99 -13.19 9.98
N LEU A 12 12.12 -13.26 10.99
CA LEU A 12 12.49 -12.99 12.39
C LEU A 12 13.19 -14.17 13.07
N ASP A 13 13.07 -15.37 12.50
CA ASP A 13 13.73 -16.57 13.00
C ASP A 13 14.17 -17.52 11.86
N PRO A 14 15.14 -18.41 12.12
CA PRO A 14 15.69 -19.31 11.11
C PRO A 14 14.70 -20.33 10.53
N VAL A 15 13.65 -20.70 11.28
CA VAL A 15 12.66 -21.69 10.83
C VAL A 15 11.75 -21.06 9.79
N LEU A 16 11.27 -19.84 10.05
CA LEU A 16 10.49 -19.08 9.09
C LEU A 16 11.30 -18.73 7.85
N GLU A 17 12.58 -18.39 8.00
CA GLU A 17 13.47 -18.14 6.88
C GLU A 17 13.62 -19.37 5.99
N ALA A 18 13.98 -20.52 6.58
CA ALA A 18 14.18 -21.76 5.86
C ALA A 18 12.89 -22.24 5.16
N GLY A 19 11.74 -22.15 5.84
CA GLY A 19 10.44 -22.49 5.27
C GLY A 19 10.09 -21.59 4.09
N THR A 20 10.20 -20.27 4.24
CA THR A 20 9.90 -19.30 3.17
C THR A 20 10.83 -19.49 1.96
N ARG A 21 12.13 -19.67 2.21
CA ARG A 21 13.12 -19.93 1.17
C ARG A 21 12.80 -21.22 0.40
N THR A 22 12.45 -22.30 1.10
CA THR A 22 12.08 -23.57 0.48
C THR A 22 10.86 -23.43 -0.44
N THR A 23 9.84 -22.70 0.00
CA THR A 23 8.64 -22.43 -0.80
C THR A 23 8.96 -21.62 -2.06
N LEU A 24 9.83 -20.62 -1.97
CA LEU A 24 10.25 -19.80 -3.13
C LEU A 24 11.11 -20.61 -4.12
N LEU A 25 11.96 -21.51 -3.64
CA LEU A 25 12.76 -22.39 -4.50
C LEU A 25 11.92 -23.35 -5.34
N ALA A 26 10.69 -23.64 -4.93
CA ALA A 26 9.75 -24.43 -5.71
C ALA A 26 9.16 -23.66 -6.91
N CYS A 27 9.42 -22.35 -7.03
CA CYS A 27 8.91 -21.50 -8.11
C CYS A 27 9.98 -21.32 -9.21
N PRO A 28 9.76 -21.83 -10.44
CA PRO A 28 10.77 -21.78 -11.51
C PRO A 28 11.05 -20.36 -12.04
N ASP A 29 10.11 -19.44 -11.89
CA ASP A 29 10.24 -18.05 -12.36
C ASP A 29 11.00 -17.14 -11.38
N LEU A 30 11.42 -17.68 -10.23
CA LEU A 30 12.08 -16.94 -9.16
C LEU A 30 13.52 -17.41 -8.96
N THR A 31 14.39 -16.51 -8.55
CA THR A 31 15.77 -16.83 -8.13
C THR A 31 15.99 -16.25 -6.74
N VAL A 32 16.21 -17.13 -5.75
CA VAL A 32 16.46 -16.69 -4.38
C VAL A 32 17.89 -16.17 -4.25
N CYS A 33 18.04 -14.97 -3.71
CA CYS A 33 19.34 -14.32 -3.48
C CYS A 33 19.37 -13.63 -2.11
N GLU A 34 20.48 -12.95 -1.81
CA GLU A 34 20.56 -12.11 -0.62
C GLU A 34 19.58 -10.92 -0.71
N PRO A 35 18.96 -10.51 0.42
CA PRO A 35 17.97 -9.43 0.43
C PRO A 35 18.47 -8.10 -0.10
N GLY A 36 19.77 -7.84 0.01
CA GLY A 36 20.40 -6.61 -0.45
C GLY A 36 20.35 -6.42 -1.97
N ASP A 37 20.37 -7.51 -2.74
CA ASP A 37 20.45 -7.50 -4.21
C ASP A 37 19.12 -7.92 -4.88
N ALA A 38 18.10 -8.22 -4.07
CA ALA A 38 16.82 -8.68 -4.56
C ALA A 38 15.98 -7.56 -5.16
N ARG A 39 15.20 -7.88 -6.20
CA ARG A 39 14.15 -6.99 -6.72
C ARG A 39 12.92 -6.99 -5.82
N VAL A 40 12.64 -8.12 -5.17
CA VAL A 40 11.52 -8.29 -4.24
C VAL A 40 12.03 -8.91 -2.95
N ALA A 41 11.63 -8.37 -1.80
CA ALA A 41 11.90 -8.94 -0.50
C ALA A 41 10.62 -9.55 0.07
N VAL A 42 10.68 -10.80 0.51
CA VAL A 42 9.62 -11.47 1.26
C VAL A 42 9.95 -11.35 2.74
N LEU A 43 9.16 -10.56 3.46
CA LEU A 43 9.23 -10.45 4.91
C LEU A 43 8.26 -11.44 5.55
N THR A 44 8.76 -12.37 6.35
CA THR A 44 7.92 -13.33 7.09
C THR A 44 7.93 -13.01 8.58
N VAL A 45 6.74 -12.72 9.12
CA VAL A 45 6.54 -12.31 10.52
C VAL A 45 5.37 -13.07 11.14
N ASP A 46 5.30 -13.13 12.47
CA ASP A 46 4.11 -13.68 13.13
C ASP A 46 2.93 -12.71 13.07
N ARG A 47 3.17 -11.44 13.39
CA ARG A 47 2.17 -10.38 13.31
C ARG A 47 2.84 -9.05 12.93
N PRO A 48 2.25 -8.24 12.07
CA PRO A 48 2.78 -6.91 11.73
C PRO A 48 2.53 -5.92 12.87
N GLY A 49 3.54 -5.74 13.74
CA GLY A 49 3.60 -4.67 14.72
C GLY A 49 4.44 -3.47 14.22
N PRO A 50 4.66 -2.46 15.06
CA PRO A 50 5.45 -1.28 14.70
C PRO A 50 6.87 -1.62 14.21
N ALA A 51 7.54 -2.57 14.86
CA ALA A 51 8.89 -2.98 14.50
C ALA A 51 8.94 -3.64 13.11
N GLU A 52 7.99 -4.54 12.82
CA GLU A 52 7.89 -5.22 11.54
C GLU A 52 7.55 -4.24 10.41
N LEU A 53 6.70 -3.25 10.68
CA LEU A 53 6.40 -2.18 9.73
C LEU A 53 7.61 -1.27 9.48
N ASP A 54 8.45 -1.03 10.50
CA ASP A 54 9.71 -0.32 10.32
C ASP A 54 10.72 -1.15 9.53
N MET A 55 10.71 -2.49 9.66
CA MET A 55 11.48 -3.36 8.77
C MET A 55 11.01 -3.23 7.32
N VAL A 56 9.69 -3.22 7.06
CA VAL A 56 9.17 -2.98 5.69
C VAL A 56 9.69 -1.66 5.13
N ARG A 57 9.67 -0.57 5.92
CA ARG A 57 10.18 0.74 5.50
C ARG A 57 11.69 0.72 5.27
N ALA A 58 12.45 0.08 6.15
CA ALA A 58 13.90 -0.05 6.03
C ALA A 58 14.29 -0.85 4.77
N THR A 59 13.60 -1.95 4.48
CA THR A 59 13.79 -2.75 3.27
C THR A 59 13.50 -1.93 2.01
N ARG A 60 12.42 -1.12 2.01
CA ARG A 60 12.13 -0.19 0.91
C ARG A 60 13.20 0.89 0.71
N ALA A 61 13.92 1.25 1.78
CA ALA A 61 14.97 2.26 1.74
C ALA A 61 16.35 1.72 1.30
N LEU A 62 16.48 0.42 1.03
CA LEU A 62 17.72 -0.16 0.49
C LEU A 62 18.02 0.38 -0.91
N ARG A 63 19.28 0.24 -1.36
CA ARG A 63 19.78 0.83 -2.62
C ARG A 63 18.95 0.48 -3.85
N HIS A 64 18.41 -0.73 -3.93
CA HIS A 64 17.59 -1.20 -5.04
C HIS A 64 16.08 -1.02 -4.83
N SER A 65 15.68 -0.41 -3.70
CA SER A 65 14.29 -0.19 -3.29
C SER A 65 13.37 -1.40 -3.57
N PRO A 66 13.71 -2.60 -3.07
CA PRO A 66 12.97 -3.82 -3.37
C PRO A 66 11.48 -3.64 -3.06
N ALA A 67 10.61 -4.23 -3.88
CA ALA A 67 9.21 -4.35 -3.52
C ALA A 67 9.08 -5.32 -2.33
N VAL A 68 8.16 -5.07 -1.40
CA VAL A 68 8.04 -5.89 -0.19
C VAL A 68 6.75 -6.70 -0.23
N VAL A 69 6.86 -8.02 -0.12
CA VAL A 69 5.73 -8.93 0.13
C VAL A 69 5.80 -9.36 1.57
N LEU A 70 4.73 -9.14 2.33
CA LEU A 70 4.68 -9.45 3.75
C LEU A 70 3.82 -10.70 3.97
N VAL A 71 4.42 -11.73 4.56
CA VAL A 71 3.77 -12.97 4.98
C VAL A 71 3.60 -12.93 6.49
N ALA A 72 2.36 -13.01 6.97
CA ALA A 72 2.05 -12.86 8.39
C ALA A 72 1.29 -14.07 8.96
N GLY A 73 1.72 -14.58 10.11
CA GLY A 73 1.04 -15.67 10.82
C GLY A 73 -0.40 -15.31 11.25
N SER A 74 -0.60 -14.08 11.70
CA SER A 74 -1.88 -13.52 12.10
C SER A 74 -1.99 -12.08 11.58
N LEU A 75 -3.18 -11.72 11.10
CA LEU A 75 -3.52 -10.40 10.58
C LEU A 75 -4.80 -9.94 11.26
N ALA A 76 -4.71 -8.87 12.04
CA ALA A 76 -5.89 -8.23 12.63
C ALA A 76 -6.48 -7.18 11.67
N SER A 77 -7.75 -6.83 11.89
CA SER A 77 -8.40 -5.75 11.17
C SER A 77 -7.63 -4.44 11.43
N GLY A 78 -7.00 -3.87 10.40
CA GLY A 78 -6.19 -2.65 10.46
C GLY A 78 -4.71 -2.86 10.13
N ASP A 79 -4.20 -4.07 10.38
CA ASP A 79 -2.82 -4.45 10.08
C ASP A 79 -2.51 -4.36 8.58
N VAL A 80 -3.50 -4.70 7.75
CA VAL A 80 -3.43 -4.61 6.28
C VAL A 80 -3.14 -3.17 5.83
N LEU A 81 -3.91 -2.19 6.34
CA LEU A 81 -3.73 -0.78 6.01
C LEU A 81 -2.38 -0.25 6.47
N HIS A 82 -1.94 -0.64 7.67
CA HIS A 82 -0.63 -0.25 8.19
C HIS A 82 0.52 -0.83 7.36
N ALA A 83 0.42 -2.09 6.94
CA ALA A 83 1.40 -2.74 6.07
C ALA A 83 1.50 -2.06 4.69
N LEU A 84 0.34 -1.77 4.07
CA LEU A 84 0.30 -1.04 2.80
C LEU A 84 0.86 0.39 2.96
N ALA A 85 0.50 1.09 4.04
CA ALA A 85 1.00 2.43 4.33
C ALA A 85 2.50 2.49 4.64
N ALA A 86 3.09 1.38 5.08
CA ALA A 86 4.53 1.18 5.26
C ALA A 86 5.25 0.86 3.94
N GLY A 87 4.52 0.51 2.88
CA GLY A 87 5.05 0.27 1.54
C GLY A 87 5.05 -1.20 1.10
N ALA A 88 4.31 -2.08 1.79
CA ALA A 88 4.11 -3.44 1.31
C ALA A 88 3.32 -3.43 -0.01
N ARG A 89 3.79 -4.25 -0.95
CA ARG A 89 3.18 -4.53 -2.27
C ARG A 89 2.53 -5.92 -2.32
N GLY A 90 2.64 -6.71 -1.27
CA GLY A 90 1.85 -7.93 -1.15
C GLY A 90 1.60 -8.24 0.31
N LEU A 91 0.44 -8.84 0.62
CA LEU A 91 0.13 -9.30 1.96
C LEU A 91 -0.49 -10.69 1.88
N LEU A 92 0.08 -11.67 2.56
CA LEU A 92 -0.41 -13.04 2.57
C LEU A 92 -0.47 -13.57 4.01
N PRO A 93 -1.60 -14.18 4.43
CA PRO A 93 -1.63 -15.00 5.63
C PRO A 93 -0.67 -16.18 5.46
N ARG A 94 0.13 -16.50 6.47
CA ARG A 94 1.12 -17.60 6.42
C ARG A 94 0.47 -18.96 6.12
N ARG A 95 -0.73 -19.20 6.64
CA ARG A 95 -1.54 -20.40 6.36
C ARG A 95 -1.92 -20.56 4.88
N ASP A 96 -1.92 -19.45 4.15
CA ASP A 96 -2.35 -19.33 2.76
C ASP A 96 -1.14 -19.18 1.81
N ALA A 97 0.09 -19.12 2.32
CA ALA A 97 1.31 -18.81 1.57
C ALA A 97 1.97 -20.07 0.98
N ASP A 98 1.25 -20.76 0.09
CA ASP A 98 1.81 -21.84 -0.73
C ASP A 98 2.73 -21.30 -1.85
N ALA A 99 3.44 -22.20 -2.54
CA ALA A 99 4.37 -21.83 -3.61
C ALA A 99 3.70 -21.04 -4.75
N ALA A 100 2.49 -21.43 -5.14
CA ALA A 100 1.78 -20.76 -6.24
C ALA A 100 1.38 -19.32 -5.87
N ARG A 101 0.81 -19.13 -4.67
CA ARG A 101 0.36 -17.83 -4.17
C ARG A 101 1.53 -16.92 -3.83
N LEU A 102 2.58 -17.46 -3.19
CA LEU A 102 3.78 -16.70 -2.89
C LEU A 102 4.51 -16.29 -4.18
N GLY A 103 4.63 -17.23 -5.13
CA GLY A 103 5.19 -16.96 -6.45
C GLY A 103 4.42 -15.88 -7.19
N HIS A 104 3.09 -15.97 -7.23
CA HIS A 104 2.23 -14.96 -7.82
C HIS A 104 2.41 -13.57 -7.17
N ALA A 105 2.44 -13.51 -5.84
CA ALA A 105 2.61 -12.24 -5.12
C ALA A 105 3.98 -11.61 -5.38
N VAL A 106 5.05 -12.41 -5.45
CA VAL A 106 6.39 -11.92 -5.79
C VAL A 106 6.44 -11.40 -7.24
N LEU A 107 5.86 -12.14 -8.18
CA LEU A 107 5.81 -11.72 -9.58
C LEU A 107 5.00 -10.43 -9.76
N ALA A 108 3.86 -10.29 -9.10
CA ALA A 108 3.07 -9.05 -9.09
C ALA A 108 3.86 -7.88 -8.49
N ALA A 109 4.45 -8.07 -7.31
CA ALA A 109 5.27 -7.05 -6.65
C ALA A 109 6.47 -6.62 -7.51
N SER A 110 7.06 -7.53 -8.28
CA SER A 110 8.16 -7.22 -9.20
C SER A 110 7.77 -6.25 -10.34
N ARG A 111 6.47 -6.15 -10.63
CA ARG A 111 5.86 -5.26 -11.62
C ARG A 111 5.22 -4.01 -10.99
N ASP A 112 5.51 -3.76 -9.71
CA ASP A 112 4.90 -2.71 -8.89
C ASP A 112 3.38 -2.87 -8.64
N ASP A 113 2.82 -4.03 -8.97
CA ASP A 113 1.44 -4.38 -8.66
C ASP A 113 1.28 -4.76 -7.17
N CYS A 114 0.05 -4.66 -6.67
CA CYS A 114 -0.29 -5.03 -5.31
C CYS A 114 -1.21 -6.25 -5.24
N THR A 115 -0.80 -7.29 -4.54
CA THR A 115 -1.58 -8.52 -4.35
C THR A 115 -2.07 -8.68 -2.92
N LEU A 116 -3.39 -8.86 -2.78
CA LEU A 116 -4.08 -9.12 -1.51
C LEU A 116 -5.08 -10.27 -1.69
N PRO A 117 -5.19 -11.20 -0.74
CA PRO A 117 -6.26 -12.18 -0.69
C PRO A 117 -7.64 -11.50 -0.67
N PRO A 118 -8.66 -12.09 -1.34
CA PRO A 118 -10.01 -11.51 -1.38
C PRO A 118 -10.60 -11.19 0.00
N HIS A 119 -10.42 -12.09 0.97
CA HIS A 119 -10.92 -11.88 2.34
C HIS A 119 -10.25 -10.70 3.07
N LEU A 120 -9.00 -10.34 2.73
CA LEU A 120 -8.36 -9.15 3.28
C LEU A 120 -8.82 -7.88 2.57
N LEU A 121 -9.15 -7.98 1.28
CA LEU A 121 -9.75 -6.90 0.53
C LEU A 121 -11.16 -6.59 1.04
N GLU A 122 -11.98 -7.61 1.29
CA GLU A 122 -13.31 -7.46 1.92
C GLU A 122 -13.21 -6.77 3.28
N GLN A 123 -12.25 -7.15 4.13
CA GLN A 123 -12.01 -6.47 5.41
C GLN A 123 -11.60 -4.99 5.27
N LEU A 124 -10.98 -4.60 4.15
CA LEU A 124 -10.70 -3.19 3.86
C LEU A 124 -11.97 -2.44 3.45
N LEU A 125 -12.90 -3.11 2.78
CA LEU A 125 -14.15 -2.55 2.28
C LEU A 125 -15.24 -2.47 3.36
N ASP A 126 -15.31 -3.46 4.25
CA ASP A 126 -16.33 -3.59 5.30
C ASP A 126 -16.04 -2.76 6.56
N ARG A 127 -14.91 -2.04 6.62
CA ARG A 127 -14.55 -1.30 7.82
C ARG A 127 -15.25 0.08 7.85
N PRO A 128 -16.16 0.35 8.81
CA PRO A 128 -16.62 1.71 9.05
C PRO A 128 -15.42 2.57 9.45
N ALA A 129 -15.35 3.77 8.90
CA ALA A 129 -14.34 4.75 9.26
C ALA A 129 -14.46 5.09 10.75
N ASP A 130 -13.67 4.43 11.60
CA ASP A 130 -13.59 4.83 13.02
C ASP A 130 -13.02 6.25 13.09
N ALA A 131 -13.95 7.19 13.26
CA ALA A 131 -13.69 8.50 13.80
C ALA A 131 -13.31 8.33 15.27
N ARG A 132 -12.29 9.10 15.68
CA ARG A 132 -11.76 9.28 17.06
C ARG A 132 -10.58 8.37 17.40
N HIS A 133 -9.37 8.92 17.29
CA HIS A 133 -8.60 9.38 18.46
C HIS A 133 -7.35 10.16 18.01
N ALA A 134 -7.51 11.47 17.91
CA ALA A 134 -6.57 12.46 18.42
C ALA A 134 -7.33 13.79 18.55
N ALA A 135 -7.87 14.03 19.74
CA ALA A 135 -8.50 15.28 20.10
C ALA A 135 -7.45 16.40 20.14
N GLY A 136 -7.76 17.51 19.46
CA GLY A 136 -6.98 18.75 19.49
C GLY A 136 -7.43 19.73 18.41
N GLY A 137 -8.42 20.58 18.71
CA GLY A 137 -8.72 21.82 17.98
C GLY A 137 -9.67 21.71 16.78
N TRP A 138 -10.97 21.86 17.01
CA TRP A 138 -11.97 21.99 15.95
C TRP A 138 -12.18 23.48 15.61
N SER A 139 -11.53 23.97 14.55
CA SER A 139 -11.94 25.19 13.82
C SER A 139 -11.45 25.30 12.36
N ASP A 140 -10.73 24.31 11.79
CA ASP A 140 -10.00 24.53 10.51
C ASP A 140 -10.16 23.39 9.46
N GLY A 141 -11.17 22.51 9.65
CA GLY A 141 -11.19 21.17 9.03
C GLY A 141 -12.24 20.87 7.95
N MET A 142 -12.98 21.85 7.41
CA MET A 142 -13.94 21.59 6.32
C MET A 142 -13.36 21.90 4.93
N LEU A 143 -13.72 21.08 3.94
CA LEU A 143 -13.49 21.38 2.52
C LEU A 143 -14.47 22.47 2.08
N SER A 144 -13.97 23.49 1.41
CA SER A 144 -14.79 24.49 0.72
C SER A 144 -15.53 23.87 -0.46
N ASP A 145 -16.61 24.50 -0.93
CA ASP A 145 -17.41 23.99 -2.05
C ASP A 145 -16.58 23.83 -3.34
N ARG A 146 -15.58 24.69 -3.51
CA ARG A 146 -14.61 24.61 -4.60
C ARG A 146 -13.73 23.36 -4.50
N GLU A 147 -13.17 23.10 -3.32
CA GLU A 147 -12.33 21.92 -3.06
C GLU A 147 -13.12 20.63 -3.20
N ARG A 148 -14.38 20.63 -2.72
CA ARG A 148 -15.31 19.52 -2.89
C ARG A 148 -15.60 19.22 -4.37
N SER A 149 -15.86 20.25 -5.16
CA SER A 149 -16.13 20.11 -6.60
C SER A 149 -14.93 19.52 -7.36
N VAL A 150 -13.72 19.94 -7.02
CA VAL A 150 -12.49 19.38 -7.60
C VAL A 150 -12.30 17.92 -7.20
N LEU A 151 -12.52 17.57 -5.93
CA LEU A 151 -12.37 16.19 -5.45
C LEU A 151 -13.45 15.23 -5.97
N ARG A 152 -14.68 15.70 -6.21
CA ARG A 152 -15.73 14.90 -6.86
C ARG A 152 -15.33 14.50 -8.27
N LEU A 153 -14.94 15.47 -9.09
CA LEU A 153 -14.53 15.19 -10.47
C LEU A 153 -13.27 14.31 -10.53
N LEU A 154 -12.36 14.43 -9.56
CA LEU A 154 -11.24 13.50 -9.40
C LEU A 154 -11.69 12.08 -9.04
N ALA A 155 -12.71 11.94 -8.19
CA ALA A 155 -13.28 10.64 -7.81
C ALA A 155 -13.99 9.97 -9.00
N ASP A 156 -14.61 10.77 -9.87
CA ASP A 156 -15.23 10.32 -11.12
C ASP A 156 -14.20 9.94 -12.21
N GLY A 157 -12.90 10.10 -11.92
CA GLY A 157 -11.80 9.69 -12.82
C GLY A 157 -11.33 10.77 -13.80
N HIS A 158 -11.78 12.02 -13.66
CA HIS A 158 -11.37 13.08 -14.57
C HIS A 158 -9.92 13.53 -14.40
N GLU A 159 -9.28 13.87 -15.53
CA GLU A 159 -7.95 14.45 -15.52
C GLU A 159 -7.97 15.95 -15.20
N THR A 160 -6.85 16.50 -14.71
CA THR A 160 -6.73 17.91 -14.31
C THR A 160 -7.18 18.90 -15.40
N ALA A 161 -6.92 18.58 -16.67
CA ALA A 161 -7.32 19.41 -17.81
C ALA A 161 -8.84 19.38 -18.03
N GLU A 162 -9.48 18.22 -17.85
CA GLU A 162 -10.93 18.04 -17.97
C GLU A 162 -11.66 18.72 -16.80
N ILE A 163 -11.12 18.59 -15.58
CA ILE A 163 -11.63 19.28 -14.38
C ILE A 163 -11.55 20.79 -14.56
N ALA A 164 -10.43 21.29 -15.11
CA ALA A 164 -10.23 22.70 -15.38
C ALA A 164 -11.28 23.24 -16.37
N GLN A 165 -11.56 22.52 -17.45
CA GLN A 165 -12.60 22.90 -18.40
C GLN A 165 -14.00 22.89 -17.77
N ARG A 166 -14.34 21.84 -17.01
CA ARG A 166 -15.67 21.69 -16.37
C ARG A 166 -15.96 22.74 -15.30
N LEU A 167 -14.93 23.18 -14.56
CA LEU A 167 -15.05 24.18 -13.51
C LEU A 167 -14.69 25.61 -13.97
N ALA A 168 -14.46 25.82 -15.27
CA ALA A 168 -14.00 27.09 -15.84
C ALA A 168 -12.75 27.65 -15.12
N TYR A 169 -11.80 26.77 -14.79
CA TYR A 169 -10.53 27.09 -14.14
C TYR A 169 -9.33 26.82 -15.06
N SER A 170 -8.15 27.29 -14.66
CA SER A 170 -6.90 26.86 -15.29
C SER A 170 -6.42 25.52 -14.72
N PRO A 171 -5.69 24.68 -15.48
CA PRO A 171 -5.09 23.44 -14.97
C PRO A 171 -4.16 23.67 -13.78
N ARG A 172 -3.45 24.81 -13.78
CA ARG A 172 -2.61 25.24 -12.66
C ARG A 172 -3.43 25.43 -11.39
N THR A 173 -4.60 26.05 -11.50
CA THR A 173 -5.51 26.31 -10.39
C THR A 173 -6.04 25.00 -9.78
N VAL A 174 -6.43 24.02 -10.59
CA VAL A 174 -6.87 22.71 -10.11
C VAL A 174 -5.73 22.01 -9.36
N THR A 175 -4.51 22.05 -9.91
CA THR A 175 -3.31 21.49 -9.27
C THR A 175 -3.03 22.16 -7.91
N THR A 176 -3.14 23.48 -7.84
CA THR A 176 -2.99 24.24 -6.58
C THR A 176 -4.04 23.84 -5.56
N VAL A 177 -5.32 23.73 -5.95
CA VAL A 177 -6.40 23.31 -5.05
C VAL A 177 -6.15 21.90 -4.48
N VAL A 178 -5.76 20.93 -5.31
CA VAL A 178 -5.42 19.58 -4.84
C VAL A 178 -4.21 19.61 -3.91
N ARG A 179 -3.19 20.41 -4.23
CA ARG A 179 -2.01 20.59 -3.38
C ARG A 179 -2.40 21.17 -2.02
N ASP A 180 -3.21 22.22 -1.98
CA ASP A 180 -3.63 22.89 -0.76
C ASP A 180 -4.46 21.96 0.13
N ILE A 181 -5.37 21.16 -0.46
CA ILE A 181 -6.08 20.09 0.24
C ILE A 181 -5.09 19.08 0.82
N THR A 182 -4.14 18.60 0.00
CA THR A 182 -3.18 17.59 0.47
C THR A 182 -2.27 18.13 1.56
N GLN A 183 -1.83 19.39 1.51
CA GLN A 183 -1.03 19.99 2.58
C GLN A 183 -1.86 20.24 3.83
N ARG A 184 -3.07 20.81 3.70
CA ARG A 184 -3.94 21.16 4.83
C ARG A 184 -4.34 19.92 5.64
N PHE A 185 -4.71 18.85 4.95
CA PHE A 185 -5.13 17.60 5.59
C PHE A 185 -3.99 16.58 5.75
N ARG A 186 -2.73 16.99 5.50
CA ARG A 186 -1.53 16.12 5.56
C ARG A 186 -1.67 14.82 4.77
N LEU A 187 -2.32 14.91 3.62
CA LEU A 187 -2.55 13.81 2.69
C LEU A 187 -1.34 13.66 1.76
N ARG A 188 -1.08 12.42 1.38
CA ARG A 188 0.17 12.05 0.70
C ARG A 188 0.12 12.25 -0.81
N ASN A 189 -1.06 12.16 -1.42
CA ASN A 189 -1.27 12.31 -2.86
C ASN A 189 -2.74 12.58 -3.18
N ARG A 190 -3.05 12.85 -4.46
CA ARG A 190 -4.42 13.13 -4.93
C ARG A 190 -5.41 11.99 -4.67
N ALA A 191 -4.96 10.73 -4.77
CA ALA A 191 -5.81 9.57 -4.50
C ALA A 191 -6.15 9.47 -3.01
N HIS A 192 -5.20 9.80 -2.13
CA HIS A 192 -5.43 9.94 -0.70
C HIS A 192 -6.42 11.08 -0.40
N ALA A 193 -6.40 12.16 -1.18
CA ALA A 193 -7.40 13.22 -1.04
C ALA A 193 -8.81 12.79 -1.44
N VAL A 194 -8.96 12.03 -2.52
CA VAL A 194 -10.25 11.44 -2.93
C VAL A 194 -10.74 10.43 -1.88
N ALA A 195 -9.88 9.51 -1.44
CA ALA A 195 -10.20 8.53 -0.42
C ALA A 195 -10.57 9.19 0.92
N TYR A 196 -9.87 10.26 1.29
CA TYR A 196 -10.19 11.06 2.47
C TYR A 196 -11.59 11.69 2.36
N ALA A 197 -11.93 12.28 1.21
CA ALA A 197 -13.22 12.93 1.01
C ALA A 197 -14.39 11.95 0.97
N LEU A 198 -14.22 10.78 0.35
CA LEU A 198 -15.20 9.67 0.41
C LEU A 198 -15.41 9.19 1.85
N ARG A 199 -14.32 8.95 2.57
CA ARG A 199 -14.33 8.47 3.97
C ARG A 199 -14.97 9.46 4.95
N ALA A 200 -14.82 10.75 4.68
CA ALA A 200 -15.38 11.82 5.50
C ALA A 200 -16.84 12.16 5.14
N GLY A 201 -17.44 11.49 4.14
CA GLY A 201 -18.80 11.81 3.65
C GLY A 201 -18.88 13.20 3.00
N LEU A 202 -17.76 13.69 2.45
CA LEU A 202 -17.64 15.04 1.91
C LEU A 202 -17.87 15.09 0.39
N LEU A 203 -18.05 13.95 -0.28
CA LEU A 203 -18.43 13.83 -1.69
C LEU A 203 -19.91 13.46 -1.82
#